data_AF-A0A435XIN8-F1
#
_entry.id   AF-A0A435XIN8-F1
#
_cell.length_a   1.000
_cell.length_b   1.000
_cell.length_c   1.000
_cell.angle_alpha   90.00
_cell.angle_beta   90.00
_cell.angle_gamma   90.00
#
_symmetry.space_group_name_H-M   'P 1'
#
loop_
_entity.id
_entity.type
_entity.pdbx_description
1 polymer ?
#
loop_
_entity_poly.entity_id
_entity_poly.type
_entity_poly.pdbx_seq_one_letter_code
_entity_poly.pdbx_strand_id
1 'polypeptide(L)'
;AALAMYLAWVGFTTLGAVLGPMLGHVETFGFDMAFPAVFLVLMRGMWTSMAAARPWLVSLVVAALFYLFVPGAWYVAAGAVSGLIAAWLMAGDA
;
A
#
# COMPACT_ATOMS: atom_id res chain seq x y z
N ALA A 1 -7.05 15.34 -23.69
CA ALA A 1 -7.02 14.71 -22.35
C ALA A 1 -5.58 14.48 -21.85
N ALA A 2 -4.74 13.74 -22.59
CA ALA A 2 -3.36 13.42 -22.17
C ALA A 2 -2.50 14.66 -21.85
N LEU A 3 -2.55 15.72 -22.67
CA LEU A 3 -1.78 16.95 -22.42
C LEU A 3 -2.20 17.67 -21.13
N ALA A 4 -3.51 17.76 -20.87
CA ALA A 4 -4.01 18.38 -19.64
C ALA A 4 -3.61 17.56 -18.39
N MET A 5 -3.66 16.23 -18.49
CA MET A 5 -3.21 15.32 -17.42
C MET A 5 -1.70 15.47 -17.18
N TYR A 6 -0.91 15.55 -18.24
CA TYR A 6 0.54 15.76 -18.16
C TYR A 6 0.89 17.11 -17.50
N LEU A 7 0.24 18.19 -17.93
CA LEU A 7 0.46 19.52 -17.35
C LEU A 7 0.03 19.57 -15.88
N ALA A 8 -1.08 18.94 -15.52
CA ALA A 8 -1.49 18.82 -14.13
C ALA A 8 -0.46 18.03 -13.32
N TRP A 9 -0.01 16.87 -13.82
CA TRP A 9 0.99 16.06 -13.13
C TRP A 9 2.30 16.83 -12.92
N VAL A 10 2.84 17.46 -13.97
CA VAL A 10 4.06 18.26 -13.88
C VAL A 10 3.87 19.45 -12.93
N GLY A 11 2.74 20.15 -13.03
CA GLY A 11 2.43 21.31 -12.19
C GLY A 11 2.35 20.95 -10.71
N PHE A 12 1.54 19.95 -10.34
CA PHE A 12 1.41 19.51 -8.96
C PHE A 12 2.69 18.87 -8.41
N THR A 13 3.45 18.13 -9.22
CA THR A 13 4.75 17.57 -8.81
C THR A 13 5.75 18.67 -8.52
N THR A 14 5.84 19.69 -9.40
CA THR A 14 6.73 20.83 -9.21
C THR A 14 6.33 21.63 -7.97
N LEU A 15 5.03 21.87 -7.79
CA LEU A 15 4.50 22.58 -6.63
C LEU A 15 4.78 21.83 -5.33
N GLY A 16 4.61 20.51 -5.32
CA GLY A 16 4.98 19.64 -4.19
C GLY A 16 6.48 19.63 -3.90
N ALA A 17 7.33 19.64 -4.93
CA ALA A 17 8.78 19.68 -4.77
C ALA A 17 9.29 21.01 -4.19
N VAL A 18 8.65 22.13 -4.56
CA VAL A 18 9.02 23.47 -4.07
C VAL A 18 8.46 23.74 -2.67
N LEU A 19 7.20 23.36 -2.41
CA LEU A 19 6.54 23.61 -1.13
C LEU A 19 6.88 22.56 -0.06
N GLY A 20 7.23 21.34 -0.46
CA GLY A 20 7.55 20.23 0.44
C GLY A 20 8.61 20.57 1.49
N PRO A 21 9.77 21.15 1.12
CA PRO A 21 10.79 21.59 2.08
C PRO A 21 10.31 22.66 3.07
N MET A 22 9.27 23.44 2.73
CA MET A 22 8.73 24.49 3.61
C MET A 22 7.85 23.92 4.73
N LEU A 23 7.40 22.67 4.63
CA LEU A 23 6.51 22.02 5.58
C LEU A 23 7.25 21.43 6.81
N GLY A 24 8.58 21.48 6.86
CA GLY A 24 9.38 21.00 7.99
C GLY A 24 9.25 19.48 8.21
N HIS A 25 9.08 19.04 9.47
CA HIS A 25 8.93 17.61 9.82
C HIS A 25 7.53 17.09 9.49
N VAL A 26 7.26 16.89 8.20
CA VAL A 26 5.95 16.49 7.66
C VAL A 26 5.44 15.15 8.22
N GLU A 27 6.34 14.33 8.75
CA GLU A 27 6.07 13.07 9.48
C GLU A 27 5.07 13.27 10.63
N THR A 28 5.16 14.39 11.36
CA THR A 28 4.21 14.69 12.46
C THR A 28 2.77 14.90 11.98
N PHE A 29 2.58 15.21 10.70
CA PHE A 29 1.26 15.37 10.09
C PHE A 29 0.74 14.07 9.46
N GLY A 30 1.49 12.96 9.54
CA GLY A 30 1.08 11.67 8.98
C GLY A 30 1.17 11.57 7.45
N PHE A 31 1.95 12.45 6.82
CA PHE A 31 2.15 12.43 5.36
C PHE A 31 2.85 11.15 4.87
N ASP A 32 3.67 10.53 5.71
CA ASP A 32 4.28 9.21 5.51
C ASP A 32 3.23 8.08 5.46
N MET A 33 2.14 8.23 6.22
CA MET A 33 1.03 7.29 6.26
C MET A 33 -0.03 7.51 5.18
N ALA A 34 0.00 8.64 4.47
CA ALA A 34 -0.99 8.97 3.44
C ALA A 34 -1.04 7.89 2.34
N PHE A 35 0.12 7.40 1.89
CA PHE A 35 0.19 6.38 0.85
C PHE A 35 -0.35 5.01 1.33
N PRO A 36 0.14 4.41 2.44
CA PRO A 36 -0.47 3.21 3.02
C PRO A 36 -1.98 3.34 3.29
N ALA A 37 -2.43 4.49 3.82
CA ALA A 37 -3.83 4.72 4.14
C ALA A 37 -4.74 4.65 2.89
N VAL A 38 -4.29 5.18 1.75
CA VAL A 38 -5.03 5.06 0.49
C VAL A 38 -5.20 3.59 0.10
N PHE A 39 -4.15 2.75 0.19
CA PHE A 39 -4.29 1.32 -0.09
C PHE A 39 -5.25 0.62 0.87
N LEU A 40 -5.16 0.92 2.17
CA LEU A 40 -6.09 0.36 3.17
C LEU A 40 -7.54 0.75 2.87
N VAL A 41 -7.79 1.99 2.44
CA VAL A 41 -9.12 2.45 2.01
C VAL A 41 -9.57 1.73 0.73
N LEU A 42 -8.68 1.47 -0.23
CA LEU A 42 -9.04 0.72 -1.42
C LEU A 42 -9.38 -0.75 -1.09
N MET A 43 -8.68 -1.36 -0.13
CA MET A 43 -8.98 -2.72 0.36
C MET A 43 -10.38 -2.84 0.94
N ARG A 44 -10.93 -1.76 1.53
CA ARG A 44 -12.33 -1.70 1.98
C ARG A 44 -13.30 -2.14 0.88
N GLY A 45 -13.08 -1.70 -0.36
CA GLY A 45 -13.95 -2.04 -1.49
C GLY A 45 -13.88 -3.51 -1.91
N MET A 46 -12.80 -4.21 -1.51
CA MET A 46 -12.59 -5.62 -1.81
C MET A 46 -13.11 -6.54 -0.71
N TRP A 47 -13.54 -5.99 0.44
CA TRP A 47 -13.94 -6.77 1.60
C TRP A 47 -15.40 -7.23 1.45
N THR A 48 -15.59 -8.39 0.85
CA THR A 48 -16.92 -8.97 0.60
C THR A 48 -17.40 -9.88 1.74
N SER A 49 -16.50 -10.63 2.38
CA SER A 49 -16.83 -11.52 3.50
C SER A 49 -15.62 -11.80 4.40
N MET A 50 -15.86 -12.37 5.58
CA MET A 50 -14.78 -12.76 6.50
C MET A 50 -13.88 -13.86 5.91
N ALA A 51 -14.41 -14.69 5.00
CA ALA A 51 -13.61 -15.70 4.29
C ALA A 51 -12.66 -15.05 3.27
N ALA A 52 -13.12 -14.00 2.58
CA ALA A 52 -12.29 -13.24 1.62
C ALA A 52 -11.10 -12.52 2.28
N ALA A 53 -11.16 -12.29 3.60
CA ALA A 53 -10.06 -11.68 4.36
C ALA A 53 -8.94 -12.67 4.75
N ARG A 54 -9.15 -13.99 4.62
CA ARG A 54 -8.14 -15.00 5.02
C ARG A 54 -6.81 -14.86 4.28
N PRO A 55 -6.77 -14.68 2.94
CA PRO A 55 -5.51 -14.47 2.23
C PRO A 55 -4.80 -13.18 2.63
N TRP A 56 -5.56 -12.14 2.99
CA TRP A 56 -4.99 -10.88 3.47
C TRP A 56 -4.33 -11.04 4.84
N LEU A 57 -4.92 -11.85 5.72
CA LEU A 57 -4.34 -12.16 7.02
C LEU A 57 -3.01 -12.91 6.86
N VAL A 58 -2.93 -13.88 5.94
CA VAL A 58 -1.68 -14.58 5.63
C VAL A 58 -0.62 -13.60 5.14
N SER A 59 -0.98 -12.74 4.18
CA SER A 59 -0.09 -11.68 3.68
C SER A 59 0.41 -10.75 4.81
N LEU A 60 -0.50 -10.31 5.68
CA LEU A 60 -0.19 -9.44 6.83
C LEU A 60 0.82 -10.10 7.77
N VAL A 61 0.59 -11.36 8.14
CA VAL A 61 1.47 -12.10 9.06
C VAL A 61 2.86 -12.28 8.45
N VAL A 62 2.94 -12.68 7.18
CA VAL A 62 4.23 -12.86 6.50
C VAL A 62 4.98 -11.53 6.35
N ALA A 63 4.28 -10.46 5.98
CA ALA A 63 4.88 -9.13 5.91
C ALA A 63 5.40 -8.67 7.28
N ALA A 64 4.63 -8.88 8.36
CA ALA A 64 5.05 -8.53 9.72
C ALA A 64 6.30 -9.32 10.15
N LEU A 65 6.35 -10.62 9.86
CA LEU A 65 7.53 -11.44 10.15
C LEU A 65 8.77 -10.95 9.38
N PHE A 66 8.62 -10.65 8.09
CA PHE A 66 9.73 -10.12 7.30
C PHE A 66 10.18 -8.75 7.79
N TYR A 67 9.25 -7.88 8.20
CA TYR A 67 9.59 -6.57 8.76
C TYR A 67 10.40 -6.70 10.07
N LEU A 68 10.08 -7.69 10.90
CA LEU A 68 10.76 -7.90 12.18
C LEU A 68 12.11 -8.64 12.06
N PHE A 69 12.23 -9.58 11.12
CA PHE A 69 13.37 -10.50 11.05
C PHE A 69 14.31 -10.29 9.87
N VAL A 70 13.86 -9.63 8.80
CA VAL A 70 14.64 -9.47 7.56
C VAL A 70 14.97 -7.99 7.36
N PRO A 71 16.26 -7.62 7.26
CA PRO A 71 16.63 -6.24 6.97
C PRO A 71 16.19 -5.84 5.55
N GLY A 72 15.64 -4.64 5.43
CA GLY A 72 15.21 -4.06 4.16
C GLY A 72 13.72 -4.22 3.86
N ALA A 73 13.31 -3.78 2.68
CA ALA A 73 11.90 -3.68 2.29
C ALA A 73 11.27 -5.00 1.77
N TRP A 74 11.84 -6.15 2.16
CA TRP A 74 11.40 -7.46 1.66
C TRP A 74 10.00 -7.88 2.12
N TYR A 75 9.49 -7.25 3.18
CA TYR A 75 8.14 -7.49 3.68
C TYR A 75 7.04 -7.22 2.65
N VAL A 76 7.24 -6.28 1.72
CA VAL A 76 6.24 -5.97 0.67
C VAL A 76 6.13 -7.13 -0.32
N ALA A 77 7.25 -7.58 -0.86
CA ALA A 77 7.28 -8.67 -1.83
C ALA A 77 6.83 -10.00 -1.19
N ALA A 78 7.32 -10.31 0.02
CA ALA A 78 6.95 -11.52 0.74
C ALA A 78 5.46 -11.55 1.11
N GLY A 79 4.91 -10.43 1.59
CA GLY A 79 3.47 -10.30 1.86
C GLY A 79 2.64 -10.48 0.59
N ALA A 80 3.00 -9.81 -0.51
CA ALA A 80 2.28 -9.93 -1.78
C ALA A 80 2.27 -11.37 -2.33
N VAL A 81 3.44 -12.03 -2.35
CA VAL A 81 3.57 -13.41 -2.86
C VAL A 81 2.81 -14.40 -1.96
N SER A 82 2.96 -14.31 -0.65
CA SER A 82 2.26 -15.21 0.28
C SER A 82 0.74 -15.03 0.25
N GLY A 83 0.26 -13.79 0.15
CA GLY A 83 -1.17 -13.50 -0.04
C GLY A 83 -1.73 -14.07 -1.34
N LEU A 84 -0.98 -13.97 -2.44
CA LEU A 84 -1.37 -14.55 -3.72
C LEU A 84 -1.43 -16.08 -3.67
N ILE A 85 -0.42 -16.72 -3.07
CA ILE A 85 -0.40 -18.18 -2.87
C ILE A 85 -1.57 -18.62 -1.99
N ALA A 86 -1.82 -17.92 -0.88
CA ALA A 86 -2.94 -18.22 0.00
C ALA A 86 -4.28 -18.06 -0.73
N ALA A 87 -4.45 -16.99 -1.51
CA ALA A 87 -5.65 -16.78 -2.31
C ALA A 87 -5.84 -17.90 -3.35
N TRP A 88 -4.77 -18.32 -4.03
CA TRP A 88 -4.82 -19.40 -5.02
C TRP A 88 -5.21 -20.74 -4.39
N LEU A 89 -4.65 -21.06 -3.22
CA LEU A 89 -4.98 -22.30 -2.49
C LEU A 89 -6.42 -22.28 -1.95
N MET A 90 -6.88 -21.12 -1.47
CA MET A 90 -8.23 -20.97 -0.89
C MET A 90 -9.33 -20.73 -1.94
N ALA A 91 -8.96 -20.46 -3.20
CA ALA A 91 -9.93 -20.24 -4.28
C ALA A 91 -10.76 -21.49 -4.60
N GLY A 92 -10.29 -22.68 -4.24
CA GLY A 92 -11.05 -23.93 -4.40
C GLY A 92 -12.13 -24.15 -3.33
N ASP A 93 -12.11 -23.39 -2.24
CA ASP A 93 -13.08 -23.49 -1.12
C ASP A 93 -14.28 -22.53 -1.27
N ALA A 94 -14.35 -21.76 -2.36
CA ALA A 94 -15.31 -20.68 -2.60
C ALA A 94 -16.40 -21.06 -3.62
#